data_AF-A0A401WW34-F1
#
_entry.id   AF-A0A401WW34-F1
#
_cell.length_a   1.000
_cell.length_b   1.000
_cell.length_c   1.000
_cell.angle_alpha   90.00
_cell.angle_beta   90.00
_cell.angle_gamma   90.00
#
_symmetry.space_group_name_H-M   'P 1'
#
loop_
_entity.id
_entity.type
_entity.pdbx_description
1 polymer ?
#
loop_
_entity_poly.entity_id
_entity_poly.type
_entity_poly.pdbx_seq_one_letter_code
_entity_poly.pdbx_strand_id
1 'polypeptide(L)' 'MKLTKSGIDLLTCPPEKRDVMFSDDEVKGFAVRVTSKGSKVFLFNYSKNGRSKRVKLGAYGDLTVAQARMRPPAEYA' A
#
# COMPACT_ATOMS: atom_id res chain seq x y z
N MET A 1 -0.66 11.39 -0.10
CA MET A 1 0.38 11.77 0.90
C MET A 1 1.66 11.02 0.54
N LYS A 2 2.84 11.60 0.81
CA LYS A 2 4.08 10.81 0.76
C LYS A 2 4.08 9.80 1.92
N LEU A 3 4.08 8.51 1.60
CA LEU A 3 4.20 7.44 2.58
C LEU A 3 5.64 7.40 3.11
N THR A 4 5.82 7.77 4.36
CA THR A 4 7.07 7.59 5.10
C THR A 4 6.89 6.52 6.16
N LYS A 5 7.98 6.00 6.72
CA LYS A 5 7.92 5.05 7.85
C LYS A 5 7.08 5.63 9.01
N SER A 6 7.46 6.81 9.49
CA SER A 6 6.76 7.50 10.57
C SER A 6 5.31 7.83 10.21
N GLY A 7 5.04 8.24 8.97
CA GLY A 7 3.68 8.47 8.49
C GLY A 7 2.83 7.20 8.57
N ILE A 8 3.36 6.07 8.10
CA ILE A 8 2.69 4.77 8.12
C ILE A 8 2.50 4.25 9.55
N ASP A 9 3.46 4.50 10.45
CA ASP A 9 3.36 4.12 11.85
C ASP A 9 2.11 4.73 12.52
N LEU A 10 1.78 5.98 12.17
CA LEU A 10 0.63 6.72 12.70
C LEU A 10 -0.71 6.39 12.01
N LEU A 11 -0.70 5.68 10.88
CA LEU A 11 -1.94 5.36 10.18
C LEU A 11 -2.78 4.38 10.98
N THR A 12 -4.06 4.72 11.13
CA THR A 12 -5.07 3.90 11.78
C THR A 12 -6.27 3.72 10.86
N CYS A 13 -7.01 2.64 11.07
CA CYS A 13 -8.29 2.42 10.41
C CYS A 13 -9.40 3.03 11.29
N PRO A 14 -10.32 3.83 10.71
CA PRO A 14 -11.49 4.31 11.45
C PRO A 14 -12.29 3.14 12.05
N PRO A 15 -12.89 3.30 13.24
CA PRO A 15 -13.59 2.22 13.94
C PRO A 15 -14.78 1.65 13.16
N GLU A 16 -15.41 2.49 12.33
CA GLU A 16 -16.55 2.14 11.46
C GLU A 16 -16.15 1.25 10.25
N LYS A 17 -14.85 1.09 9.98
CA LYS A 17 -14.35 0.45 8.76
C LYS A 17 -13.52 -0.80 9.08
N ARG A 18 -13.59 -1.79 8.20
CA ARG A 18 -12.76 -3.01 8.29
C ARG A 18 -11.31 -2.77 7.86
N ASP A 19 -11.12 -1.94 6.85
CA ASP A 19 -9.83 -1.45 6.41
C ASP A 19 -9.95 -0.09 5.71
N VAL A 20 -8.80 0.56 5.55
CA VAL A 20 -8.63 1.80 4.81
C VAL A 20 -7.33 1.72 4.01
N MET A 21 -7.30 2.37 2.85
CA MET A 21 -6.14 2.41 1.98
C MET A 21 -5.64 3.85 1.85
N PHE A 22 -4.33 4.03 1.97
CA PHE A 22 -3.65 5.31 1.79
C PHE A 22 -2.69 5.19 0.60
N SER A 23 -2.89 6.03 -0.40
CA SER A 23 -2.04 6.07 -1.60
C SER A 23 -0.80 6.93 -1.38
N ASP A 24 0.28 6.52 -2.02
CA ASP A 24 1.54 7.27 -2.07
C ASP A 24 1.55 8.28 -3.21
N ASP A 25 2.07 9.48 -2.94
CA ASP A 25 2.21 10.51 -3.96
C ASP A 25 3.50 10.36 -4.78
N GLU A 26 4.52 9.66 -4.27
CA GLU A 26 5.80 9.48 -4.97
C GLU A 26 5.74 8.38 -6.03
N VAL A 27 5.05 7.27 -5.73
CA VAL A 27 4.93 6.13 -6.65
C VAL A 27 3.47 5.88 -6.99
N LYS A 28 3.09 6.21 -8.23
CA LYS A 28 1.72 5.99 -8.72
C LYS A 28 1.33 4.52 -8.58
N GLY A 29 0.18 4.27 -7.98
CA GLY A 29 -0.34 2.92 -7.75
C GLY A 29 0.12 2.29 -6.45
N PHE A 30 1.21 2.76 -5.84
CA PHE A 30 1.66 2.28 -4.55
C PHE A 30 0.75 2.79 -3.42
N ALA A 31 0.40 1.89 -2.50
CA ALA A 31 -0.47 2.21 -1.38
C ALA A 31 -0.18 1.32 -0.17
N VAL A 32 -0.63 1.74 1.01
CA VAL A 32 -0.69 0.90 2.21
C VAL A 32 -2.14 0.69 2.62
N ARG A 33 -2.50 -0.55 2.92
CA ARG A 33 -3.79 -0.91 3.51
C ARG A 33 -3.61 -1.12 5.01
N VAL A 34 -4.42 -0.43 5.80
CA VAL A 34 -4.47 -0.55 7.26
C VAL A 34 -5.81 -1.16 7.65
N THR A 35 -5.77 -2.29 8.35
CA THR A 35 -6.98 -2.97 8.84
C THR A 35 -7.43 -2.41 10.18
N SER A 36 -8.68 -2.67 10.58
CA SER A 36 -9.21 -2.30 11.90
C SER A 36 -8.41 -2.89 13.07
N LYS A 37 -7.73 -4.02 12.84
CA LYS A 37 -6.82 -4.66 13.81
C LYS A 37 -5.42 -4.03 13.85
N GLY A 38 -5.17 -2.98 13.06
CA GLY A 38 -3.89 -2.29 12.98
C GLY A 38 -2.85 -2.97 12.08
N SER A 39 -3.13 -4.13 11.47
CA SER A 39 -2.22 -4.75 10.50
C SER A 39 -2.10 -3.88 9.24
N LYS A 40 -0.88 -3.74 8.73
CA LYS A 40 -0.54 -2.87 7.60
C LYS A 40 0.12 -3.68 6.48
N VAL A 41 -0.34 -3.51 5.25
CA VAL A 41 0.14 -4.27 4.07
C VAL A 41 0.36 -3.32 2.91
N PHE A 42 1.50 -3.43 2.25
CA PHE A 42 1.78 -2.72 1.02
C PHE A 42 1.05 -3.34 -0.16
N LEU A 43 0.48 -2.47 -0.99
CA LEU A 43 -0.28 -2.82 -2.17
C LEU A 43 0.25 -2.04 -3.37
N PHE A 44 0.07 -2.64 -4.55
CA PHE A 44 0.25 -1.95 -5.83
C PHE A 44 -1.04 -2.08 -6.65
N ASN A 45 -1.66 -0.94 -6.93
CA ASN A 45 -2.86 -0.81 -7.75
C ASN A 45 -2.45 -0.30 -9.14
N TYR A 46 -2.86 -0.99 -10.19
CA TYR A 46 -2.55 -0.59 -11.56
C TYR A 46 -3.62 -1.10 -12.51
N SER A 47 -3.63 -0.59 -13.74
CA SER A 47 -4.57 -1.04 -14.77
C SER A 47 -3.80 -1.68 -15.91
N LYS A 48 -4.27 -2.84 -16.37
CA LYS A 48 -3.72 -3.53 -17.55
C LYS A 48 -4.87 -4.06 -18.40
N ASN A 49 -4.81 -3.81 -19.71
CA ASN A 49 -5.86 -4.23 -20.66
C ASN A 49 -7.27 -3.76 -20.23
N GLY A 50 -7.39 -2.51 -19.78
CA GLY A 50 -8.65 -1.92 -19.32
C GLY A 50 -9.19 -2.47 -17.99
N ARG A 51 -8.45 -3.35 -17.31
CA ARG A 51 -8.87 -3.95 -16.03
C ARG A 51 -7.99 -3.44 -14.89
N SER A 52 -8.65 -2.95 -13.84
CA SER A 52 -8.00 -2.59 -12.58
C SER A 52 -7.56 -3.85 -11.85
N LYS A 53 -6.27 -3.91 -11.51
CA LYS A 53 -5.64 -4.99 -10.76
C LYS A 53 -5.01 -4.44 -9.48
N ARG A 54 -4.91 -5.30 -8.48
CA ARG A 54 -4.28 -5.02 -7.19
C ARG A 54 -3.42 -6.21 -6.79
N VAL A 55 -2.19 -5.93 -6.40
CA VAL A 55 -1.24 -6.94 -5.93
C VAL A 55 -0.78 -6.58 -4.51
N LYS A 56 -0.66 -7.59 -3.65
CA LYS A 56 -0.03 -7.44 -2.33
C LYS A 56 1.47 -7.56 -2.50
N LEU A 57 2.21 -6.57 -1.99
CA LEU A 57 3.68 -6.55 -2.05
C LEU A 57 4.30 -7.19 -0.81
N GLY A 58 3.68 -7.02 0.36
CA GLY A 58 4.11 -7.62 1.63
C GLY A 58 3.61 -6.85 2.85
N ALA A 59 3.81 -7.41 4.03
CA ALA A 59 3.43 -6.75 5.28
C ALA A 59 4.42 -5.62 5.63
N TYR A 60 3.90 -4.57 6.26
CA TYR A 60 4.73 -3.54 6.86
C TYR A 60 5.39 -4.08 8.13
N GLY A 61 6.72 -3.99 8.21
CA GLY A 61 7.54 -4.65 9.23
C GLY A 61 8.47 -5.68 8.60
N ASP A 62 7.95 -6.52 7.71
CA ASP A 62 8.76 -7.44 6.89
C ASP A 62 9.40 -6.72 5.72
N LEU A 63 8.69 -5.73 5.16
CA LEU A 63 9.21 -4.83 4.15
C LEU A 63 9.25 -3.40 4.69
N THR A 64 10.29 -2.68 4.28
CA THR A 64 10.35 -1.22 4.42
C THR A 64 9.60 -0.55 3.27
N VAL A 65 9.19 0.71 3.48
CA VAL A 65 8.54 1.53 2.44
C VAL A 65 9.40 1.63 1.18
N ALA A 66 10.71 1.85 1.35
CA ALA A 66 11.65 1.97 0.25
C ALA A 66 11.74 0.66 -0.55
N GLN A 67 11.87 -0.49 0.14
CA GLN A 67 11.90 -1.79 -0.54
C GLN A 67 10.60 -2.10 -1.26
N ALA A 68 9.44 -1.77 -0.67
CA ALA A 68 8.15 -2.04 -1.28
C ALA A 68 7.93 -1.18 -2.54
N ARG A 69 8.39 0.08 -2.55
CA ARG A 69 8.32 0.96 -3.73
C ARG A 69 9.11 0.43 -4.94
N MET A 70 10.23 -0.24 -4.70
CA MET A 70 11.06 -0.82 -5.76
C MET A 70 10.55 -2.16 -6.29
N ARG A 71 9.37 -2.62 -5.84
CA ARG A 71 8.78 -3.90 -6.24
C ARG A 71 7.44 -3.73 -6.96
N PRO A 72 7.37 -3.00 -8.09
CA PRO A 72 6.17 -3.05 -8.91
C PRO A 72 5.94 -4.51 -9.39
N PRO A 73 4.68 -4.93 -9.62
CA PRO A 73 4.39 -6.22 -10.21
C PRO A 73 5.10 -6.38 -11.56
N ALA A 74 5.64 -7.57 -11.87
CA ALA A 74 6.34 -7.81 -13.13
C ALA A 74 5.47 -7.50 -14.36
N GLU A 75 4.15 -7.70 -14.23
CA GLU A 75 3.18 -7.39 -15.28
C GLU A 75 2.82 -5.90 -15.40
N TYR A 76 3.36 -5.02 -14.55
CA TYR A 76 3.15 -3.57 -14.64
C TYR A 76 4.02 -2.90 -15.71
N ALA A 77 5.16 -3.50 -16.07
CA ALA A 77 6.04 -3.03 -17.15
C ALA A 77 5.37 -3.12 -18.53
#